data_AF-A0A379W1J6-F1
#
_entry.id   AF-A0A379W1J6-F1
#
_cell.length_a   1.000
_cell.length_b   1.000
_cell.length_c   1.000
_cell.angle_alpha   90.00
_cell.angle_beta   90.00
_cell.angle_gamma   90.00
#
_symmetry.space_group_name_H-M   'P 1'
#
loop_
_entity.id
_entity.type
_entity.pdbx_description
1 polymer ?
#
loop_
_entity_poly.entity_id
_entity_poly.type
_entity_poly.pdbx_seq_one_letter_code
_entity_poly.pdbx_strand_id
1 'polypeptide(L)'
;MIRRLKAKGLKVCVWINPYIGQKSPVFQELKEKGYLLKRPDGSLWQWDKWQPGLAIYDFTNPQACEWYADKLKGLVEMGVDCFKTDFGERIPTDVQWFDGSDPQKMHNHYAYIYNELVWNVLKETVGVEEAVLFARSASVGAQQFPVHWGGDCYANYESMAESLRGGLSIGLSGFGFWSHDIGGFENTAPAHVYKRWCAFGLLSSHSRLHGSKSYRVPWAYDDESCDVVRFFTEQKCRMMPYLYREAARANEAGTPMMRAMMLEFPDDPACDYLDRQYMLGDAVMVAPVFSEAGDVEFYLPEGRWTHLWRNDEVQGSRWHKQQHDFLSLPVYVRDNTLLALGNNSQKPDYAWHEGTAFQLFHLDDGCEAVCEVPATDGSTIFTLQAKRTGNTITVSGEGEARNWTLCLRNITQISGAKCGSYAGSELGVVVTPQGNEVVITL
;
A
#
# COMPACT_ATOMS: atom_id res chain seq x y z
N MET A 1 -1.53 -26.57 11.80
CA MET A 1 -0.93 -25.28 12.22
C MET A 1 -1.77 -24.11 11.73
N ILE A 2 -1.90 -23.92 10.42
CA ILE A 2 -2.62 -22.80 9.76
C ILE A 2 -4.00 -22.53 10.37
N ARG A 3 -4.84 -23.57 10.54
CA ARG A 3 -6.15 -23.45 11.19
C ARG A 3 -6.13 -22.74 12.55
N ARG A 4 -5.11 -22.97 13.39
CA ARG A 4 -4.95 -22.30 14.70
C ARG A 4 -4.57 -20.82 14.58
N LEU A 5 -3.85 -20.44 13.52
CA LEU A 5 -3.53 -19.03 13.24
C LEU A 5 -4.76 -18.30 12.73
N LYS A 6 -5.52 -18.90 11.80
CA LYS A 6 -6.78 -18.34 11.28
C LYS A 6 -7.85 -18.17 12.35
N ALA A 7 -7.92 -19.07 13.34
CA ALA A 7 -8.82 -18.91 14.49
C ALA A 7 -8.55 -17.65 15.32
N LYS A 8 -7.40 -16.99 15.15
CA LYS A 8 -7.05 -15.69 15.75
C LYS A 8 -7.35 -14.50 14.83
N GLY A 9 -8.00 -14.72 13.70
CA GLY A 9 -8.29 -13.69 12.69
C GLY A 9 -7.15 -13.39 11.71
N LEU A 10 -6.06 -14.18 11.72
CA LEU A 10 -4.94 -13.97 10.79
C LEU A 10 -5.22 -14.59 9.41
N LYS A 11 -4.90 -13.83 8.36
CA LYS A 11 -4.69 -14.35 7.00
C LYS A 11 -3.26 -14.90 6.87
N VAL A 12 -3.05 -15.91 6.03
CA VAL A 12 -1.79 -16.65 5.92
C VAL A 12 -1.24 -16.61 4.50
N CYS A 13 -0.06 -16.00 4.36
CA CYS A 13 0.73 -16.02 3.13
C CYS A 13 1.82 -17.10 3.21
N VAL A 14 2.14 -17.74 2.08
CA VAL A 14 3.31 -18.63 1.96
C VAL A 14 4.20 -18.23 0.79
N TRP A 15 5.50 -18.50 0.92
CA TRP A 15 6.50 -18.25 -0.10
C TRP A 15 6.43 -19.33 -1.19
N ILE A 16 6.47 -18.90 -2.45
CA ILE A 16 6.65 -19.75 -3.63
C ILE A 16 7.61 -19.07 -4.61
N ASN A 17 8.17 -19.84 -5.53
CA ASN A 17 8.87 -19.31 -6.69
C ASN A 17 8.76 -20.28 -7.88
N PRO A 18 9.09 -19.85 -9.10
CA PRO A 18 8.86 -20.65 -10.30
C PRO A 18 10.04 -21.57 -10.64
N TYR A 19 10.82 -21.99 -9.62
CA TYR A 19 12.00 -22.84 -9.78
C TYR A 19 11.93 -24.08 -8.88
N ILE A 20 12.70 -25.10 -9.21
CA ILE A 20 12.84 -26.30 -8.38
C ILE A 20 14.28 -26.80 -8.34
N GLY A 21 14.81 -27.05 -7.14
CA GLY A 21 16.12 -27.65 -6.93
C GLY A 21 16.11 -29.17 -7.17
N GLN A 22 17.18 -29.70 -7.75
CA GLN A 22 17.31 -31.12 -8.14
C GLN A 22 17.20 -32.10 -6.96
N LYS A 23 17.49 -31.64 -5.74
CA LYS A 23 17.37 -32.46 -4.52
C LYS A 23 15.92 -32.86 -4.21
N SER A 24 14.93 -32.12 -4.70
CA SER A 24 13.52 -32.45 -4.45
C SER A 24 13.18 -33.81 -5.07
N PRO A 25 12.53 -34.74 -4.34
CA PRO A 25 12.05 -36.00 -4.92
C PRO A 25 11.11 -35.79 -6.12
N VAL A 26 10.39 -34.66 -6.11
CA VAL A 26 9.45 -34.26 -7.17
C VAL A 26 10.17 -33.87 -8.47
N PHE A 27 11.46 -33.52 -8.42
CA PHE A 27 12.22 -33.15 -9.60
C PHE A 27 12.22 -34.26 -10.66
N GLN A 28 12.35 -35.52 -10.24
CA GLN A 28 12.37 -36.66 -11.15
C GLN A 28 11.03 -36.83 -11.88
N GLU A 29 9.90 -36.66 -11.18
CA GLU A 29 8.57 -36.66 -11.78
C GLU A 29 8.44 -35.58 -12.86
N LEU A 30 8.83 -34.35 -12.56
CA LEU A 30 8.74 -33.21 -13.48
C LEU A 30 9.63 -33.39 -14.71
N LYS A 31 10.83 -33.97 -14.51
CA LYS A 31 11.75 -34.31 -15.60
C LYS A 31 11.16 -35.37 -16.52
N GLU A 32 10.61 -36.45 -15.97
CA GLU A 32 9.99 -37.55 -16.73
C GLU A 32 8.76 -37.07 -17.51
N LYS A 33 7.96 -36.19 -16.92
CA LYS A 33 6.79 -35.58 -17.56
C LYS A 33 7.12 -34.45 -18.55
N GLY A 34 8.37 -33.98 -18.59
CA GLY A 34 8.80 -32.90 -19.47
C GLY A 34 8.24 -31.52 -19.10
N TYR A 35 8.02 -31.26 -17.81
CA TYR A 35 7.45 -29.99 -17.30
C TYR A 35 8.51 -28.94 -16.97
N LEU A 36 9.79 -29.28 -17.13
CA LEU A 36 10.92 -28.40 -16.85
C LEU A 36 11.51 -27.85 -18.15
N LEU A 37 11.95 -26.60 -18.11
CA LEU A 37 12.54 -25.88 -19.24
C LEU A 37 13.79 -26.60 -19.78
N LYS A 38 13.88 -26.70 -21.11
CA LYS A 38 14.92 -27.47 -21.81
C LYS A 38 15.86 -26.58 -22.61
N ARG A 39 17.07 -27.09 -22.82
CA ARG A 39 18.00 -26.64 -23.85
C ARG A 39 17.52 -27.12 -25.23
N PRO A 40 18.01 -26.53 -26.33
CA PRO A 40 17.65 -26.96 -27.69
C PRO A 40 17.98 -28.43 -28.01
N ASP A 41 18.93 -29.05 -27.31
CA ASP A 41 19.28 -30.47 -27.47
C ASP A 41 18.34 -31.43 -26.70
N GLY A 42 17.34 -30.89 -26.00
CA GLY A 42 16.38 -31.64 -25.20
C GLY A 42 16.82 -31.95 -23.77
N SER A 43 18.07 -31.63 -23.39
CA SER A 43 18.52 -31.71 -22.00
C SER A 43 17.87 -30.61 -21.15
N LEU A 44 17.83 -30.78 -19.82
CA LEU A 44 17.28 -29.75 -18.94
C LEU A 44 18.23 -28.55 -18.87
N TRP A 45 17.65 -27.35 -18.88
CA TRP A 45 18.42 -26.18 -18.47
C TRP A 45 18.58 -26.20 -16.94
N GLN A 46 19.82 -26.15 -16.46
CA GLN A 46 20.15 -26.16 -15.04
C GLN A 46 21.36 -25.28 -14.72
N TRP A 47 21.40 -24.80 -13.47
CA TRP A 47 22.57 -24.16 -12.83
C TRP A 47 22.51 -24.31 -11.30
N ASP A 48 23.49 -23.74 -10.58
CA ASP A 48 23.58 -23.85 -9.11
C ASP A 48 23.36 -22.53 -8.35
N LYS A 49 22.86 -21.48 -9.03
CA LYS A 49 22.42 -20.26 -8.32
C LYS A 49 21.07 -20.55 -7.65
N TRP A 50 20.87 -20.02 -6.45
CA TRP A 50 19.69 -20.21 -5.58
C TRP A 50 19.50 -21.63 -5.02
N GLN A 51 19.44 -22.66 -5.86
CA GLN A 51 19.37 -24.06 -5.44
C GLN A 51 20.34 -24.92 -6.26
N PRO A 52 20.93 -25.99 -5.69
CA PRO A 52 21.74 -26.94 -6.45
C PRO A 52 20.91 -27.64 -7.54
N GLY A 53 21.44 -27.68 -8.76
CA GLY A 53 20.78 -28.26 -9.92
C GLY A 53 19.40 -27.65 -10.19
N LEU A 54 19.22 -26.36 -9.96
CA LEU A 54 17.94 -25.69 -10.17
C LEU A 54 17.50 -25.81 -11.63
N ALA A 55 16.23 -26.19 -11.84
CA ALA A 55 15.51 -26.08 -13.09
C ALA A 55 14.33 -25.10 -12.96
N ILE A 56 13.76 -24.70 -14.09
CA ILE A 56 12.64 -23.75 -14.19
C ILE A 56 11.39 -24.50 -14.66
N TYR A 57 10.21 -24.21 -14.07
CA TYR A 57 8.94 -24.73 -14.59
C TYR A 57 8.64 -24.08 -15.95
N ASP A 58 8.38 -24.88 -16.97
CA ASP A 58 8.04 -24.36 -18.29
C ASP A 58 6.54 -24.02 -18.35
N PHE A 59 6.20 -22.76 -18.06
CA PHE A 59 4.81 -22.29 -18.09
C PHE A 59 4.24 -22.03 -19.49
N THR A 60 4.98 -22.36 -20.55
CA THR A 60 4.40 -22.47 -21.90
C THR A 60 3.84 -23.89 -22.15
N ASN A 61 4.16 -24.84 -21.28
CA ASN A 61 3.56 -26.17 -21.27
C ASN A 61 2.28 -26.18 -20.43
N PRO A 62 1.08 -26.36 -21.02
CA PRO A 62 -0.19 -26.31 -20.28
C PRO A 62 -0.29 -27.36 -19.17
N GLN A 63 0.32 -28.53 -19.35
CA GLN A 63 0.32 -29.59 -18.33
C GLN A 63 1.23 -29.26 -17.14
N ALA A 64 2.33 -28.52 -17.38
CA ALA A 64 3.16 -28.00 -16.31
C ALA A 64 2.42 -26.92 -15.51
N CYS A 65 1.67 -26.06 -16.21
CA CYS A 65 0.81 -25.06 -15.58
C CYS A 65 -0.26 -25.69 -14.68
N GLU A 66 -0.98 -26.69 -15.19
CA GLU A 66 -1.99 -27.43 -14.43
C GLU A 66 -1.37 -28.08 -13.19
N TRP A 67 -0.24 -28.77 -13.36
CA TRP A 67 0.45 -29.43 -12.25
C TRP A 67 0.87 -28.44 -11.15
N TYR A 68 1.38 -27.26 -11.53
CA TYR A 68 1.80 -26.22 -10.60
C TYR A 68 0.58 -25.59 -9.90
N ALA A 69 -0.46 -25.27 -10.68
CA ALA A 69 -1.72 -24.74 -10.17
C ALA A 69 -2.37 -25.69 -9.14
N ASP A 70 -2.37 -26.99 -9.40
CA ASP A 70 -2.90 -27.99 -8.46
C ASP A 70 -2.15 -28.01 -7.12
N LYS A 71 -0.83 -27.80 -7.12
CA LYS A 71 -0.07 -27.67 -5.86
C LYS A 71 -0.50 -26.44 -5.08
N LEU A 72 -0.75 -25.32 -5.77
CA LEU A 72 -1.24 -24.11 -5.13
C LEU A 72 -2.68 -24.29 -4.61
N LYS A 73 -3.57 -24.91 -5.38
CA LYS A 73 -4.93 -25.26 -4.95
C LYS A 73 -4.92 -26.11 -3.68
N GLY A 74 -4.02 -27.10 -3.60
CA GLY A 74 -3.81 -27.89 -2.39
C GLY A 74 -3.36 -27.05 -1.17
N LEU A 75 -2.54 -26.02 -1.36
CA LEU A 75 -2.15 -25.10 -0.29
C LEU A 75 -3.34 -24.22 0.16
N VAL A 76 -4.14 -23.73 -0.78
CA VAL A 76 -5.35 -22.97 -0.47
C VAL A 76 -6.36 -23.84 0.28
N GLU A 77 -6.54 -25.10 -0.12
CA GLU A 77 -7.39 -26.07 0.60
C GLU A 77 -6.92 -26.30 2.05
N MET A 78 -5.61 -26.24 2.30
CA MET A 78 -5.05 -26.27 3.66
C MET A 78 -5.31 -24.98 4.48
N GLY A 79 -5.80 -23.93 3.83
CA GLY A 79 -6.20 -22.65 4.43
C GLY A 79 -5.24 -21.49 4.17
N VAL A 80 -4.30 -21.60 3.23
CA VAL A 80 -3.48 -20.45 2.76
C VAL A 80 -4.38 -19.46 2.04
N ASP A 81 -4.20 -18.16 2.30
CA ASP A 81 -5.02 -17.09 1.72
C ASP A 81 -4.35 -16.42 0.51
N CYS A 82 -3.01 -16.36 0.48
CA CYS A 82 -2.26 -15.67 -0.56
C CYS A 82 -0.83 -16.20 -0.71
N PHE A 83 -0.14 -15.73 -1.77
CA PHE A 83 1.21 -16.18 -2.11
C PHE A 83 2.18 -15.00 -2.29
N LYS A 84 3.41 -15.14 -1.78
CA LYS A 84 4.54 -14.31 -2.21
C LYS A 84 5.13 -14.97 -3.47
N THR A 85 4.86 -14.39 -4.64
CA THR A 85 5.40 -14.80 -5.93
C THR A 85 6.80 -14.23 -6.11
N ASP A 86 7.76 -14.90 -5.51
CA ASP A 86 9.16 -14.48 -5.49
C ASP A 86 9.89 -14.94 -6.76
N PHE A 87 11.00 -14.28 -7.10
CA PHE A 87 11.77 -14.54 -8.32
C PHE A 87 10.98 -14.33 -9.63
N GLY A 88 11.42 -14.99 -10.72
CA GLY A 88 10.88 -14.84 -12.07
C GLY A 88 11.73 -13.97 -13.00
N GLU A 89 12.86 -13.41 -12.53
CA GLU A 89 13.65 -12.44 -13.31
C GLU A 89 14.77 -13.11 -14.14
N ARG A 90 15.39 -14.17 -13.61
CA ARG A 90 16.59 -14.79 -14.21
C ARG A 90 16.25 -15.91 -15.20
N ILE A 91 15.50 -15.58 -16.23
CA ILE A 91 15.02 -16.53 -17.23
C ILE A 91 16.04 -16.63 -18.38
N PRO A 92 16.55 -17.83 -18.71
CA PRO A 92 17.59 -18.00 -19.73
C PRO A 92 17.07 -17.84 -21.15
N THR A 93 17.98 -17.54 -22.08
CA THR A 93 17.68 -17.41 -23.52
C THR A 93 18.29 -18.54 -24.36
N ASP A 94 19.18 -19.35 -23.80
CA ASP A 94 19.80 -20.53 -24.43
C ASP A 94 18.94 -21.80 -24.25
N VAL A 95 17.65 -21.65 -24.52
CA VAL A 95 16.59 -22.63 -24.21
C VAL A 95 15.60 -22.77 -25.37
N GLN A 96 14.79 -23.81 -25.31
CA GLN A 96 13.65 -24.01 -26.18
C GLN A 96 12.40 -24.19 -25.33
N TRP A 97 11.47 -23.24 -25.43
CA TRP A 97 10.17 -23.28 -24.77
C TRP A 97 9.27 -24.34 -25.42
N PHE A 98 8.38 -24.93 -24.61
CA PHE A 98 7.43 -25.94 -25.09
C PHE A 98 6.58 -25.47 -26.28
N ASP A 99 6.12 -24.22 -26.27
CA ASP A 99 5.31 -23.63 -27.34
C ASP A 99 6.13 -23.08 -28.54
N GLY A 100 7.47 -23.13 -28.46
CA GLY A 100 8.36 -22.57 -29.47
C GLY A 100 8.53 -21.05 -29.42
N SER A 101 8.11 -20.40 -28.33
CA SER A 101 8.24 -18.95 -28.12
C SER A 101 9.69 -18.45 -28.22
N ASP A 102 9.83 -17.19 -28.65
CA ASP A 102 11.11 -16.49 -28.70
C ASP A 102 11.69 -16.32 -27.28
N PRO A 103 12.85 -16.94 -26.96
CA PRO A 103 13.44 -16.85 -25.63
C PRO A 103 13.79 -15.42 -25.20
N GLN A 104 14.08 -14.52 -26.15
CA GLN A 104 14.39 -13.13 -25.85
C GLN A 104 13.17 -12.37 -25.31
N LYS A 105 11.98 -12.66 -25.84
CA LYS A 105 10.72 -12.07 -25.35
C LYS A 105 10.27 -12.72 -24.05
N MET A 106 10.44 -14.03 -23.95
CA MET A 106 10.09 -14.80 -22.76
C MET A 106 10.91 -14.40 -21.53
N HIS A 107 12.13 -13.89 -21.70
CA HIS A 107 12.94 -13.39 -20.58
C HIS A 107 12.15 -12.45 -19.66
N ASN A 108 11.46 -11.45 -20.23
CA ASN A 108 10.62 -10.52 -19.47
C ASN A 108 9.19 -11.04 -19.29
N HIS A 109 8.58 -11.61 -20.33
CA HIS A 109 7.16 -11.98 -20.30
C HIS A 109 6.85 -13.16 -19.35
N TYR A 110 7.85 -13.98 -19.01
CA TYR A 110 7.67 -15.06 -18.04
C TYR A 110 7.15 -14.58 -16.68
N ALA A 111 7.57 -13.39 -16.22
CA ALA A 111 7.07 -12.82 -14.97
C ALA A 111 5.55 -12.54 -15.03
N TYR A 112 5.03 -12.14 -16.20
CA TYR A 112 3.58 -11.98 -16.39
C TYR A 112 2.89 -13.34 -16.29
N ILE A 113 3.32 -14.34 -17.06
CA ILE A 113 2.69 -15.67 -17.12
C ILE A 113 2.71 -16.33 -15.73
N TYR A 114 3.83 -16.22 -15.02
CA TYR A 114 3.96 -16.77 -13.68
C TYR A 114 2.95 -16.13 -12.71
N ASN A 115 2.90 -14.81 -12.63
CA ASN A 115 1.98 -14.13 -11.70
C ASN A 115 0.52 -14.32 -12.11
N GLU A 116 0.21 -14.32 -13.41
CA GLU A 116 -1.13 -14.60 -13.93
C GLU A 116 -1.62 -16.00 -13.53
N LEU A 117 -0.76 -17.02 -13.64
CA LEU A 117 -1.09 -18.38 -13.23
C LEU A 117 -1.47 -18.43 -11.74
N VAL A 118 -0.64 -17.84 -10.87
CA VAL A 118 -0.89 -17.85 -9.42
C VAL A 118 -2.13 -17.03 -9.06
N TRP A 119 -2.32 -15.88 -9.72
CA TRP A 119 -3.52 -15.05 -9.57
C TRP A 119 -4.79 -15.82 -9.92
N ASN A 120 -4.79 -16.52 -11.07
CA ASN A 120 -5.94 -17.29 -11.51
C ASN A 120 -6.29 -18.44 -10.55
N VAL A 121 -5.29 -19.07 -9.91
CA VAL A 121 -5.57 -20.02 -8.83
C VAL A 121 -6.32 -19.36 -7.68
N LEU A 122 -5.86 -18.20 -7.19
CA LEU A 122 -6.57 -17.48 -6.12
C LEU A 122 -7.98 -17.08 -6.56
N LYS A 123 -8.13 -16.52 -7.76
CA LYS A 123 -9.43 -16.16 -8.34
C LYS A 123 -10.41 -17.35 -8.39
N GLU A 124 -9.94 -18.53 -8.79
CA GLU A 124 -10.77 -19.75 -8.87
C GLU A 124 -11.14 -20.33 -7.50
N THR A 125 -10.27 -20.16 -6.49
CA THR A 125 -10.40 -20.83 -5.20
C THR A 125 -10.99 -19.95 -4.09
N VAL A 126 -10.50 -18.72 -3.94
CA VAL A 126 -10.95 -17.76 -2.90
C VAL A 126 -11.82 -16.64 -3.44
N GLY A 127 -11.89 -16.49 -4.77
CA GLY A 127 -12.61 -15.40 -5.45
C GLY A 127 -11.69 -14.22 -5.76
N VAL A 128 -12.06 -13.43 -6.78
CA VAL A 128 -11.25 -12.30 -7.25
C VAL A 128 -11.08 -11.21 -6.19
N GLU A 129 -12.11 -10.97 -5.38
CA GLU A 129 -12.10 -9.94 -4.32
C GLU A 129 -11.13 -10.26 -3.17
N GLU A 130 -10.77 -11.54 -2.99
CA GLU A 130 -9.82 -12.00 -1.96
C GLU A 130 -8.41 -12.28 -2.54
N ALA A 131 -8.24 -12.16 -3.87
CA ALA A 131 -6.98 -12.46 -4.52
C ALA A 131 -5.95 -11.36 -4.28
N VAL A 132 -4.79 -11.73 -3.74
CA VAL A 132 -3.67 -10.83 -3.51
C VAL A 132 -2.34 -11.59 -3.55
N LEU A 133 -1.31 -10.96 -4.10
CA LEU A 133 0.06 -11.47 -4.17
C LEU A 133 1.04 -10.57 -3.41
N PHE A 134 2.27 -11.06 -3.23
CA PHE A 134 3.46 -10.24 -2.99
C PHE A 134 4.51 -10.58 -4.06
N ALA A 135 4.40 -9.93 -5.22
CA ALA A 135 5.20 -10.21 -6.41
C ALA A 135 6.53 -9.43 -6.41
N ARG A 136 7.65 -10.11 -6.68
CA ARG A 136 8.97 -9.45 -6.85
C ARG A 136 9.22 -8.99 -8.29
N SER A 137 8.89 -9.83 -9.26
CA SER A 137 9.12 -9.56 -10.69
C SER A 137 7.83 -9.16 -11.39
N ALA A 138 7.96 -8.32 -12.42
CA ALA A 138 6.85 -7.85 -13.23
C ALA A 138 7.25 -7.63 -14.70
N SER A 139 6.24 -7.53 -15.57
CA SER A 139 6.34 -7.09 -16.96
C SER A 139 5.05 -6.32 -17.32
N VAL A 140 4.97 -5.77 -18.52
CA VAL A 140 3.76 -5.05 -18.99
C VAL A 140 2.53 -5.95 -18.82
N GLY A 141 1.48 -5.42 -18.17
CA GLY A 141 0.24 -6.14 -17.85
C GLY A 141 0.21 -6.74 -16.44
N ALA A 142 1.37 -6.98 -15.81
CA ALA A 142 1.43 -7.62 -14.50
C ALA A 142 0.86 -6.76 -13.36
N GLN A 143 0.65 -5.45 -13.58
CA GLN A 143 -0.03 -4.59 -12.61
C GLN A 143 -1.44 -5.06 -12.25
N GLN A 144 -2.04 -5.93 -13.08
CA GLN A 144 -3.34 -6.57 -12.84
C GLN A 144 -3.31 -7.58 -11.68
N PHE A 145 -2.12 -7.99 -11.21
CA PHE A 145 -1.95 -9.03 -10.18
C PHE A 145 -1.25 -8.45 -8.93
N PRO A 146 -1.85 -7.46 -8.25
CA PRO A 146 -1.23 -6.83 -7.08
C PRO A 146 -1.07 -7.83 -5.92
N VAL A 147 -0.12 -7.63 -5.02
CA VAL A 147 0.69 -6.42 -4.79
C VAL A 147 2.14 -6.65 -5.19
N HIS A 148 2.83 -5.60 -5.64
CA HIS A 148 4.25 -5.66 -5.99
C HIS A 148 5.12 -5.20 -4.82
N TRP A 149 6.28 -5.84 -4.63
CA TRP A 149 7.19 -5.55 -3.52
C TRP A 149 8.59 -5.20 -4.02
N GLY A 150 9.22 -4.21 -3.38
CA GLY A 150 10.45 -3.55 -3.82
C GLY A 150 11.76 -4.36 -3.76
N GLY A 151 11.74 -5.62 -3.35
CA GLY A 151 12.94 -6.47 -3.34
C GLY A 151 13.79 -6.37 -2.06
N ASP A 152 14.96 -6.99 -2.14
CA ASP A 152 15.88 -7.20 -1.01
C ASP A 152 16.72 -5.94 -0.74
N CYS A 153 16.25 -5.07 0.15
CA CYS A 153 16.93 -3.82 0.54
C CYS A 153 17.85 -3.97 1.76
N TYR A 154 18.80 -3.04 1.93
CA TYR A 154 19.67 -2.98 3.11
C TYR A 154 19.05 -2.17 4.24
N ALA A 155 19.41 -2.51 5.48
CA ALA A 155 18.94 -1.86 6.69
C ALA A 155 19.63 -0.51 7.02
N ASN A 156 19.59 0.47 6.11
CA ASN A 156 20.12 1.84 6.31
C ASN A 156 19.25 2.90 5.60
N TYR A 157 19.50 4.19 5.84
CA TYR A 157 18.68 5.28 5.30
C TYR A 157 18.81 5.44 3.79
N GLU A 158 20.01 5.20 3.24
CA GLU A 158 20.27 5.31 1.81
C GLU A 158 19.46 4.28 1.01
N SER A 159 19.38 3.05 1.53
CA SER A 159 18.57 1.99 0.92
C SER A 159 17.07 2.15 1.18
N MET A 160 16.69 2.77 2.30
CA MET A 160 15.30 3.23 2.49
C MET A 160 14.90 4.28 1.44
N ALA A 161 15.81 5.22 1.12
CA ALA A 161 15.57 6.25 0.11
C ALA A 161 15.53 5.68 -1.32
N GLU A 162 16.43 4.75 -1.66
CA GLU A 162 16.38 4.08 -2.97
C GLU A 162 15.15 3.18 -3.12
N SER A 163 14.67 2.57 -2.03
CA SER A 163 13.41 1.82 -2.00
C SER A 163 12.23 2.74 -2.30
N LEU A 164 12.17 3.94 -1.69
CA LEU A 164 11.14 4.94 -2.00
C LEU A 164 11.19 5.35 -3.47
N ARG A 165 12.38 5.64 -4.03
CA ARG A 165 12.52 5.91 -5.47
C ARG A 165 11.94 4.78 -6.33
N GLY A 166 12.18 3.51 -5.95
CA GLY A 166 11.58 2.35 -6.63
C GLY A 166 10.05 2.34 -6.54
N GLY A 167 9.50 2.63 -5.36
CA GLY A 167 8.06 2.73 -5.12
C GLY A 167 7.37 3.84 -5.93
N LEU A 168 8.00 5.01 -6.04
CA LEU A 168 7.50 6.09 -6.92
C LEU A 168 7.60 5.70 -8.39
N SER A 169 8.72 5.11 -8.79
CA SER A 169 8.97 4.71 -10.18
C SER A 169 7.99 3.64 -10.66
N ILE A 170 7.66 2.66 -9.82
CA ILE A 170 6.70 1.61 -10.19
C ILE A 170 5.28 2.17 -10.30
N GLY A 171 4.92 3.15 -9.45
CA GLY A 171 3.66 3.89 -9.55
C GLY A 171 3.55 4.66 -10.87
N LEU A 172 4.62 5.37 -11.27
CA LEU A 172 4.73 6.04 -12.57
C LEU A 172 4.73 5.07 -13.76
N SER A 173 4.92 3.78 -13.50
CA SER A 173 4.91 2.70 -14.51
C SER A 173 3.58 1.93 -14.55
N GLY A 174 2.51 2.46 -13.94
CA GLY A 174 1.16 1.91 -14.01
C GLY A 174 0.80 0.89 -12.93
N PHE A 175 1.63 0.72 -11.89
CA PHE A 175 1.33 -0.19 -10.78
C PHE A 175 0.67 0.56 -9.62
N GLY A 176 -0.59 0.21 -9.33
CA GLY A 176 -1.40 0.89 -8.31
C GLY A 176 -0.91 0.71 -6.87
N PHE A 177 -0.26 -0.42 -6.58
CA PHE A 177 0.04 -0.87 -5.23
C PHE A 177 1.48 -1.36 -5.10
N TRP A 178 2.14 -0.91 -4.03
CA TRP A 178 3.53 -1.24 -3.73
C TRP A 178 3.77 -1.48 -2.24
N SER A 179 4.67 -2.41 -1.93
CA SER A 179 5.15 -2.75 -0.59
C SER A 179 6.67 -2.79 -0.53
N HIS A 180 7.21 -2.74 0.69
CA HIS A 180 8.63 -2.86 1.00
C HIS A 180 8.81 -3.45 2.40
N ASP A 181 10.03 -3.90 2.68
CA ASP A 181 10.36 -4.55 3.95
C ASP A 181 10.80 -3.51 4.99
N ILE A 182 9.93 -3.27 5.97
CA ILE A 182 10.18 -2.34 7.06
C ILE A 182 11.44 -2.77 7.83
N GLY A 183 12.40 -1.85 7.93
CA GLY A 183 13.69 -2.06 8.60
C GLY A 183 14.74 -2.76 7.72
N GLY A 184 14.47 -2.95 6.43
CA GLY A 184 15.38 -3.59 5.50
C GLY A 184 15.35 -5.12 5.56
N PHE A 185 15.69 -5.77 4.44
CA PHE A 185 15.81 -7.22 4.35
C PHE A 185 17.18 -7.72 4.82
N GLU A 186 18.25 -7.17 4.24
CA GLU A 186 19.63 -7.51 4.58
C GLU A 186 20.11 -6.80 5.84
N ASN A 187 20.95 -7.49 6.62
CA ASN A 187 21.48 -7.06 7.91
C ASN A 187 20.40 -6.84 9.00
N THR A 188 20.84 -6.39 10.18
CA THR A 188 19.96 -5.97 11.27
C THR A 188 20.04 -4.45 11.38
N ALA A 189 18.89 -3.77 11.24
CA ALA A 189 18.82 -2.31 11.36
C ALA A 189 19.25 -1.83 12.75
N PRO A 190 19.92 -0.67 12.85
CA PRO A 190 19.85 0.14 14.06
C PRO A 190 18.38 0.48 14.39
N ALA A 191 18.04 0.58 15.68
CA ALA A 191 16.66 0.85 16.11
C ALA A 191 16.10 2.15 15.50
N HIS A 192 16.91 3.20 15.37
CA HIS A 192 16.47 4.46 14.75
C HIS A 192 16.10 4.29 13.26
N VAL A 193 16.83 3.47 12.49
CA VAL A 193 16.46 3.16 11.10
C VAL A 193 15.15 2.37 11.07
N TYR A 194 15.01 1.35 11.92
CA TYR A 194 13.79 0.55 12.02
C TYR A 194 12.56 1.43 12.32
N LYS A 195 12.64 2.29 13.34
CA LYS A 195 11.55 3.19 13.75
C LYS A 195 11.15 4.16 12.62
N ARG A 196 12.09 4.79 11.93
CA ARG A 196 11.79 5.65 10.77
C ARG A 196 11.14 4.88 9.63
N TRP A 197 11.60 3.66 9.38
CA TRP A 197 11.05 2.81 8.32
C TRP A 197 9.66 2.30 8.68
N CYS A 198 9.33 2.08 9.96
CA CYS A 198 7.97 1.74 10.38
C CYS A 198 6.95 2.81 9.97
N ALA A 199 7.26 4.08 10.22
CA ALA A 199 6.41 5.20 9.81
C ALA A 199 6.18 5.21 8.29
N PHE A 200 7.25 5.13 7.51
CA PHE A 200 7.18 5.05 6.04
C PHE A 200 6.38 3.84 5.55
N GLY A 201 6.66 2.65 6.08
CA GLY A 201 6.02 1.41 5.64
C GLY A 201 4.54 1.36 5.97
N LEU A 202 4.13 1.89 7.12
CA LEU A 202 2.72 1.97 7.51
C LEU A 202 1.98 3.12 6.82
N LEU A 203 2.70 4.09 6.23
CA LEU A 203 2.14 5.10 5.31
C LEU A 203 2.41 4.77 3.84
N SER A 204 2.62 3.49 3.53
CA SER A 204 2.61 2.94 2.16
C SER A 204 1.34 2.11 1.93
N SER A 205 0.99 1.78 0.69
CA SER A 205 -0.23 0.99 0.41
C SER A 205 -0.26 -0.34 1.18
N HIS A 206 0.84 -1.10 1.14
CA HIS A 206 0.97 -2.40 1.77
C HIS A 206 2.23 -2.46 2.63
N SER A 207 2.14 -3.04 3.83
CA SER A 207 3.16 -2.92 4.87
C SER A 207 3.59 -4.30 5.35
N ARG A 208 4.89 -4.60 5.32
CA ARG A 208 5.43 -5.91 5.74
C ARG A 208 6.66 -5.75 6.62
N LEU A 209 6.75 -6.58 7.66
CA LEU A 209 7.94 -6.79 8.48
C LEU A 209 8.60 -8.11 8.06
N HIS A 210 9.73 -8.04 7.35
CA HIS A 210 10.45 -9.20 6.83
C HIS A 210 11.97 -8.97 6.86
N GLY A 211 12.74 -10.01 7.20
CA GLY A 211 14.19 -9.92 7.34
C GLY A 211 14.88 -11.22 6.95
N SER A 212 16.16 -11.13 6.60
CA SER A 212 16.99 -12.24 6.11
C SER A 212 17.37 -13.23 7.21
N LYS A 213 18.11 -12.77 8.24
CA LYS A 213 18.68 -13.63 9.31
C LYS A 213 18.11 -13.34 10.69
N SER A 214 17.23 -12.36 10.82
CA SER A 214 16.63 -11.93 12.09
C SER A 214 15.14 -11.63 11.92
N TYR A 215 14.37 -11.87 12.97
CA TYR A 215 12.97 -11.45 13.03
C TYR A 215 12.86 -9.92 13.02
N ARG A 216 11.78 -9.39 12.45
CA ARG A 216 11.44 -7.95 12.42
C ARG A 216 10.36 -7.59 13.44
N VAL A 217 10.34 -8.27 14.57
CA VAL A 217 9.42 -7.93 15.67
C VAL A 217 9.98 -6.71 16.40
N PRO A 218 9.15 -5.73 16.80
CA PRO A 218 9.65 -4.46 17.33
C PRO A 218 10.43 -4.62 18.64
N TRP A 219 10.07 -5.60 19.48
CA TRP A 219 10.79 -5.89 20.74
C TRP A 219 12.18 -6.51 20.53
N ALA A 220 12.58 -6.80 19.29
CA ALA A 220 13.97 -7.14 18.98
C ALA A 220 14.90 -5.92 18.97
N TYR A 221 14.34 -4.70 19.00
CA TYR A 221 15.07 -3.45 18.92
C TYR A 221 15.04 -2.71 20.27
N ASP A 222 13.89 -2.17 20.66
CA ASP A 222 13.65 -1.49 21.93
C ASP A 222 12.14 -1.36 22.22
N ASP A 223 11.77 -0.88 23.41
CA ASP A 223 10.36 -0.68 23.80
C ASP A 223 9.69 0.41 22.94
N GLU A 224 10.42 1.49 22.63
CA GLU A 224 9.91 2.59 21.78
C GLU A 224 9.54 2.09 20.37
N SER A 225 10.27 1.10 19.83
CA SER A 225 9.94 0.47 18.55
C SER A 225 8.57 -0.23 18.61
N CYS A 226 8.15 -0.74 19.77
CA CYS A 226 6.81 -1.29 19.95
C CYS A 226 5.76 -0.18 19.91
N ASP A 227 6.05 0.98 20.49
CA ASP A 227 5.18 2.15 20.44
C ASP A 227 5.04 2.70 19.02
N VAL A 228 6.15 2.78 18.27
CA VAL A 228 6.14 3.23 16.87
C VAL A 228 5.29 2.30 16.00
N VAL A 229 5.50 0.99 16.08
CA VAL A 229 4.70 0.03 15.30
C VAL A 229 3.23 0.12 15.68
N ARG A 230 2.90 0.22 16.98
CA ARG A 230 1.53 0.37 17.46
C ARG A 230 0.89 1.63 16.91
N PHE A 231 1.52 2.78 17.11
CA PHE A 231 1.01 4.09 16.71
C PHE A 231 0.67 4.12 15.22
N PHE A 232 1.63 3.77 14.35
CA PHE A 232 1.40 3.86 12.91
C PHE A 232 0.47 2.76 12.38
N THR A 233 0.38 1.60 13.04
CA THR A 233 -0.63 0.58 12.68
C THR A 233 -2.03 1.08 13.00
N GLU A 234 -2.19 1.70 14.16
CA GLU A 234 -3.45 2.33 14.58
C GLU A 234 -3.84 3.49 13.66
N GLN A 235 -2.89 4.35 13.28
CA GLN A 235 -3.15 5.43 12.31
C GLN A 235 -3.59 4.86 10.96
N LYS A 236 -2.86 3.88 10.40
CA LYS A 236 -3.20 3.27 9.11
C LYS A 236 -4.60 2.65 9.14
N CYS A 237 -4.95 1.92 10.19
CA CYS A 237 -6.29 1.34 10.35
C CYS A 237 -7.37 2.42 10.34
N ARG A 238 -7.18 3.51 11.11
CA ARG A 238 -8.13 4.64 11.12
C ARG A 238 -8.21 5.38 9.78
N MET A 239 -7.14 5.39 9.00
CA MET A 239 -7.12 6.01 7.67
C MET A 239 -7.79 5.14 6.60
N MET A 240 -8.20 3.90 6.88
CA MET A 240 -8.74 3.00 5.85
C MET A 240 -9.95 3.51 5.06
N PRO A 241 -10.91 4.28 5.60
CA PRO A 241 -11.99 4.84 4.78
C PRO A 241 -11.44 5.73 3.65
N TYR A 242 -10.43 6.53 3.95
CA TYR A 242 -9.69 7.30 2.96
C TYR A 242 -8.85 6.42 2.04
N LEU A 243 -7.97 5.60 2.61
CA LEU A 243 -7.01 4.80 1.85
C LEU A 243 -7.68 3.82 0.88
N TYR A 244 -8.82 3.24 1.26
CA TYR A 244 -9.51 2.28 0.39
C TYR A 244 -10.23 2.97 -0.77
N ARG A 245 -10.69 4.22 -0.60
CA ARG A 245 -11.21 5.01 -1.72
C ARG A 245 -10.09 5.32 -2.72
N GLU A 246 -8.90 5.67 -2.22
CA GLU A 246 -7.73 5.89 -3.06
C GLU A 246 -7.23 4.61 -3.73
N ALA A 247 -7.39 3.45 -3.08
CA ALA A 247 -7.15 2.15 -3.69
C ALA A 247 -8.12 1.86 -4.85
N ALA A 248 -9.41 2.20 -4.70
CA ALA A 248 -10.39 2.07 -5.78
C ALA A 248 -9.99 2.93 -7.00
N ARG A 249 -9.46 4.15 -6.78
CA ARG A 249 -8.94 4.99 -7.89
C ARG A 249 -7.80 4.32 -8.66
N ALA A 250 -6.97 3.54 -7.99
CA ALA A 250 -5.92 2.77 -8.65
C ALA A 250 -6.50 1.68 -9.57
N ASN A 251 -7.60 1.05 -9.18
CA ASN A 251 -8.33 0.08 -10.00
C ASN A 251 -9.08 0.76 -11.17
N GLU A 252 -9.78 1.86 -10.89
CA GLU A 252 -10.65 2.56 -11.83
C GLU A 252 -9.88 3.32 -12.93
N ALA A 253 -8.78 3.98 -12.55
CA ALA A 253 -8.07 4.93 -13.40
C ALA A 253 -6.56 4.65 -13.54
N GLY A 254 -6.02 3.66 -12.83
CA GLY A 254 -4.58 3.38 -12.81
C GLY A 254 -3.76 4.37 -11.99
N THR A 255 -4.39 5.25 -11.21
CA THR A 255 -3.70 6.23 -10.36
C THR A 255 -3.09 5.54 -9.13
N PRO A 256 -1.76 5.53 -8.94
CA PRO A 256 -1.16 4.82 -7.82
C PRO A 256 -1.51 5.45 -6.47
N MET A 257 -1.53 4.63 -5.41
CA MET A 257 -1.75 5.15 -4.05
C MET A 257 -0.58 6.02 -3.57
N MET A 258 0.66 5.61 -3.87
CA MET A 258 1.87 6.38 -3.59
C MET A 258 2.26 7.14 -4.86
N ARG A 259 2.05 8.45 -4.87
CA ARG A 259 2.23 9.30 -6.05
C ARG A 259 3.49 10.13 -5.90
N ALA A 260 4.32 10.13 -6.93
CA ALA A 260 5.36 11.15 -7.05
C ALA A 260 4.72 12.54 -7.05
N MET A 261 5.38 13.54 -6.46
CA MET A 261 4.81 14.88 -6.36
C MET A 261 4.49 15.46 -7.75
N MET A 262 5.33 15.19 -8.76
CA MET A 262 5.11 15.61 -10.14
C MET A 262 3.87 14.98 -10.81
N LEU A 263 3.35 13.86 -10.29
CA LEU A 263 2.13 13.25 -10.80
C LEU A 263 0.88 13.99 -10.28
N GLU A 264 0.91 14.42 -9.02
CA GLU A 264 -0.21 15.14 -8.39
C GLU A 264 -0.18 16.65 -8.70
N PHE A 265 1.01 17.22 -8.86
CA PHE A 265 1.24 18.66 -9.10
C PHE A 265 2.08 18.86 -10.37
N PRO A 266 1.54 18.49 -11.56
CA PRO A 266 2.30 18.50 -12.81
C PRO A 266 2.69 19.92 -13.29
N ASP A 267 1.97 20.95 -12.83
CA ASP A 267 2.23 22.34 -13.20
C ASP A 267 3.18 23.07 -12.24
N ASP A 268 3.60 22.42 -11.15
CA ASP A 268 4.53 22.99 -10.18
C ASP A 268 5.98 22.56 -10.50
N PRO A 269 6.84 23.47 -11.02
CA PRO A 269 8.21 23.12 -11.40
C PRO A 269 9.09 22.74 -10.19
N ALA A 270 8.69 23.07 -8.97
CA ALA A 270 9.41 22.61 -7.77
C ALA A 270 9.25 21.10 -7.53
N CYS A 271 8.26 20.46 -8.17
CA CYS A 271 7.94 19.04 -8.01
C CYS A 271 8.75 18.10 -8.92
N ASP A 272 9.47 18.62 -9.93
CA ASP A 272 10.18 17.84 -10.95
C ASP A 272 11.11 16.75 -10.39
N TYR A 273 11.82 17.07 -9.31
CA TYR A 273 12.89 16.23 -8.75
C TYR A 273 12.62 15.70 -7.34
N LEU A 274 11.38 15.85 -6.83
CA LEU A 274 11.05 15.43 -5.47
C LEU A 274 11.00 13.90 -5.36
N ASP A 275 11.99 13.32 -4.70
CA ASP A 275 12.17 11.87 -4.57
C ASP A 275 12.18 11.35 -3.11
N ARG A 276 12.08 12.26 -2.14
CA ARG A 276 12.11 11.96 -0.68
C ARG A 276 10.77 12.21 0.03
N GLN A 277 9.72 12.45 -0.73
CA GLN A 277 8.35 12.65 -0.26
C GLN A 277 7.37 12.20 -1.34
N TYR A 278 6.11 12.03 -0.96
CA TYR A 278 5.07 11.58 -1.87
C TYR A 278 3.69 12.01 -1.40
N MET A 279 2.72 11.96 -2.31
CA MET A 279 1.31 12.01 -1.93
C MET A 279 0.80 10.58 -1.71
N LEU A 280 0.15 10.35 -0.59
CA LEU A 280 -0.58 9.12 -0.28
C LEU A 280 -2.05 9.38 -0.56
N GLY A 281 -2.50 9.06 -1.77
CA GLY A 281 -3.77 9.54 -2.29
C GLY A 281 -3.71 11.00 -2.76
N ASP A 282 -4.86 11.63 -2.92
CA ASP A 282 -5.04 13.02 -3.40
C ASP A 282 -4.70 14.13 -2.40
N ALA A 283 -4.79 13.84 -1.11
CA ALA A 283 -4.93 14.88 -0.09
C ALA A 283 -3.76 14.91 0.90
N VAL A 284 -3.05 13.80 1.09
CA VAL A 284 -2.07 13.66 2.18
C VAL A 284 -0.64 13.56 1.64
N MET A 285 0.19 14.58 1.92
CA MET A 285 1.62 14.55 1.67
C MET A 285 2.33 13.87 2.85
N VAL A 286 3.23 12.92 2.55
CA VAL A 286 4.09 12.23 3.52
C VAL A 286 5.55 12.42 3.14
N ALA A 287 6.38 12.88 4.08
CA ALA A 287 7.84 12.96 3.91
C ALA A 287 8.56 12.08 4.96
N PRO A 288 9.02 10.86 4.60
CA PRO A 288 9.80 10.05 5.52
C PRO A 288 11.06 10.76 6.03
N VAL A 289 11.41 10.48 7.29
CA VAL A 289 12.59 11.08 7.94
C VAL A 289 13.80 10.16 7.77
N PHE A 290 14.84 10.65 7.11
CA PHE A 290 16.07 9.90 6.79
C PHE A 290 17.23 10.27 7.73
N SER A 291 16.93 10.47 9.01
CA SER A 291 17.92 10.82 10.03
C SER A 291 17.53 10.25 11.39
N GLU A 292 18.53 9.98 12.22
CA GLU A 292 18.32 9.57 13.61
C GLU A 292 17.78 10.75 14.44
N ALA A 293 18.44 11.92 14.32
CA ALA A 293 18.11 13.14 15.04
C ALA A 293 16.69 13.67 14.75
N GLY A 294 16.12 13.31 13.60
CA GLY A 294 14.75 13.67 13.23
C GLY A 294 14.63 14.79 12.22
N ASP A 295 15.74 15.38 11.78
CA ASP A 295 15.78 16.41 10.74
C ASP A 295 15.21 15.89 9.43
N VAL A 296 14.29 16.67 8.85
CA VAL A 296 13.66 16.42 7.55
C VAL A 296 13.40 17.74 6.83
N GLU A 297 13.66 17.73 5.52
CA GLU A 297 13.37 18.85 4.62
C GLU A 297 12.42 18.36 3.53
N PHE A 298 11.34 19.10 3.31
CA PHE A 298 10.27 18.74 2.36
C PHE A 298 9.67 20.00 1.73
N TYR A 299 9.13 19.84 0.54
CA TYR A 299 8.40 20.87 -0.19
C TYR A 299 6.89 20.69 -0.01
N LEU A 300 6.16 21.80 0.09
CA LEU A 300 4.71 21.81 -0.01
C LEU A 300 4.30 22.65 -1.22
N PRO A 301 3.48 22.11 -2.15
CA PRO A 301 2.83 22.87 -3.21
C PRO A 301 1.91 23.96 -2.67
N GLU A 302 1.39 24.81 -3.55
CA GLU A 302 0.46 25.90 -3.17
C GLU A 302 -0.68 25.42 -2.26
N GLY A 303 -1.09 26.28 -1.33
CA GLY A 303 -2.15 26.04 -0.37
C GLY A 303 -1.72 26.12 1.09
N ARG A 304 -2.69 25.99 1.99
CA ARG A 304 -2.48 25.89 3.44
C ARG A 304 -2.60 24.44 3.87
N TRP A 305 -1.51 23.89 4.38
CA TRP A 305 -1.43 22.49 4.74
C TRP A 305 -1.54 22.31 6.25
N THR A 306 -2.27 21.29 6.70
CA THR A 306 -2.49 20.99 8.13
C THR A 306 -1.94 19.61 8.46
N HIS A 307 -1.14 19.49 9.52
CA HIS A 307 -0.65 18.18 9.95
C HIS A 307 -1.79 17.28 10.44
N LEU A 308 -1.86 16.04 9.95
CA LEU A 308 -3.00 15.13 10.12
C LEU A 308 -3.42 14.90 11.59
N TRP A 309 -2.48 14.74 12.52
CA TRP A 309 -2.78 14.56 13.95
C TRP A 309 -2.23 15.66 14.87
N ARG A 310 -1.14 16.36 14.52
CA ARG A 310 -0.63 17.48 15.33
C ARG A 310 -1.41 18.78 15.11
N ASN A 311 -2.14 18.89 14.01
CA ASN A 311 -2.98 20.03 13.63
C ASN A 311 -2.24 21.35 13.33
N ASP A 312 -0.90 21.39 13.40
CA ASP A 312 -0.13 22.56 12.99
C ASP A 312 -0.29 22.87 11.50
N GLU A 313 -0.37 24.16 11.16
CA GLU A 313 -0.53 24.63 9.79
C GLU A 313 0.76 25.22 9.25
N VAL A 314 1.01 24.99 7.96
CA VAL A 314 2.13 25.58 7.23
C VAL A 314 1.68 26.03 5.85
N GLN A 315 2.24 27.15 5.38
CA GLN A 315 1.95 27.69 4.05
C GLN A 315 2.86 27.03 3.00
N GLY A 316 2.27 26.60 1.89
CA GLY A 316 2.96 25.97 0.78
C GLY A 316 3.68 26.92 -0.19
N SER A 317 3.89 26.42 -1.41
CA SER A 317 4.77 26.97 -2.46
C SER A 317 6.21 27.17 -2.00
N ARG A 318 6.70 26.33 -1.08
CA ARG A 318 8.04 26.47 -0.49
C ARG A 318 8.54 25.20 0.22
N TRP A 319 9.83 25.20 0.49
CA TRP A 319 10.49 24.22 1.34
C TRP A 319 10.34 24.55 2.82
N HIS A 320 10.25 23.49 3.61
CA HIS A 320 10.20 23.50 5.07
C HIS A 320 11.28 22.59 5.64
N LYS A 321 11.76 22.94 6.82
CA LYS A 321 12.66 22.12 7.63
C LYS A 321 12.03 21.91 8.99
N GLN A 322 11.97 20.66 9.45
CA GLN A 322 11.44 20.30 10.75
C GLN A 322 12.31 19.22 11.40
N GLN A 323 12.11 19.03 12.70
CA GLN A 323 12.67 17.93 13.46
C GLN A 323 11.52 17.15 14.09
N HIS A 324 11.50 15.83 13.91
CA HIS A 324 10.45 14.94 14.42
C HIS A 324 11.03 13.84 15.30
N ASP A 325 10.35 13.51 16.40
CA ASP A 325 10.61 12.28 17.16
C ASP A 325 10.16 11.02 16.37
N PHE A 326 10.32 9.83 16.94
CA PHE A 326 10.00 8.58 16.25
C PHE A 326 8.50 8.29 16.10
N LEU A 327 7.62 9.00 16.81
CA LEU A 327 6.16 8.91 16.68
C LEU A 327 5.59 9.95 15.69
N SER A 328 6.46 10.64 14.96
CA SER A 328 6.08 11.70 14.05
C SER A 328 6.95 11.73 12.80
N LEU A 329 6.37 12.31 11.75
CA LEU A 329 6.99 12.72 10.49
C LEU A 329 6.03 13.73 9.83
N PRO A 330 6.48 14.52 8.85
CA PRO A 330 5.58 15.36 8.07
C PRO A 330 4.48 14.51 7.40
N VAL A 331 3.24 14.67 7.88
CA VAL A 331 2.02 14.11 7.29
C VAL A 331 1.00 15.24 7.20
N TYR A 332 0.98 15.91 6.06
CA TYR A 332 0.23 17.14 5.84
C TYR A 332 -0.95 16.92 4.91
N VAL A 333 -2.12 17.40 5.30
CA VAL A 333 -3.34 17.40 4.50
C VAL A 333 -3.49 18.75 3.83
N ARG A 334 -3.78 18.77 2.52
CA ARG A 334 -4.01 20.01 1.77
C ARG A 334 -5.29 20.73 2.24
N ASP A 335 -5.40 22.00 1.88
CA ASP A 335 -6.64 22.76 2.07
C ASP A 335 -7.79 22.19 1.23
N ASN A 336 -9.00 22.72 1.44
CA ASN A 336 -10.21 22.35 0.70
C ASN A 336 -10.48 20.83 0.71
N THR A 337 -10.10 20.17 1.80
CA THR A 337 -10.18 18.71 1.94
C THR A 337 -11.22 18.31 2.96
N LEU A 338 -12.05 17.35 2.61
CA LEU A 338 -12.93 16.62 3.52
C LEU A 338 -12.45 15.17 3.57
N LEU A 339 -11.94 14.73 4.72
CA LEU A 339 -11.27 13.44 4.88
C LEU A 339 -12.06 12.54 5.84
N ALA A 340 -12.27 11.27 5.47
CA ALA A 340 -12.88 10.27 6.35
C ALA A 340 -11.84 9.50 7.16
N LEU A 341 -11.94 9.58 8.49
CA LEU A 341 -11.24 8.68 9.41
C LEU A 341 -12.24 7.72 10.06
N GLY A 342 -11.86 6.47 10.23
CA GLY A 342 -12.69 5.46 10.87
C GLY A 342 -12.52 5.41 12.39
N ASN A 343 -13.43 4.67 13.02
CA ASN A 343 -13.51 4.47 14.46
C ASN A 343 -12.77 3.22 14.97
N ASN A 344 -12.10 2.47 14.09
CA ASN A 344 -11.37 1.26 14.45
C ASN A 344 -9.88 1.41 14.16
N SER A 345 -9.05 1.18 15.17
CA SER A 345 -7.58 1.25 15.07
C SER A 345 -6.90 -0.12 15.12
N GLN A 346 -7.66 -1.21 15.20
CA GLN A 346 -7.13 -2.56 15.45
C GLN A 346 -7.06 -3.43 14.19
N LYS A 347 -7.88 -3.14 13.18
CA LYS A 347 -7.89 -3.86 11.91
C LYS A 347 -8.29 -2.94 10.76
N PRO A 348 -7.87 -3.25 9.52
CA PRO A 348 -8.17 -2.40 8.37
C PRO A 348 -9.58 -2.64 7.77
N ASP A 349 -10.13 -3.84 7.96
CA ASP A 349 -11.38 -4.32 7.36
C ASP A 349 -12.56 -4.22 8.34
N TYR A 350 -13.38 -3.17 8.21
CA TYR A 350 -14.56 -2.94 9.05
C TYR A 350 -15.57 -2.04 8.32
N ALA A 351 -16.74 -1.80 8.92
CA ALA A 351 -17.76 -0.94 8.34
C ALA A 351 -17.33 0.55 8.40
N TRP A 352 -16.62 1.01 7.36
CA TRP A 352 -16.04 2.36 7.32
C TRP A 352 -17.05 3.51 7.38
N HIS A 353 -18.29 3.26 6.94
CA HIS A 353 -19.41 4.22 6.93
C HIS A 353 -20.17 4.31 8.27
N GLU A 354 -19.82 3.48 9.26
CA GLU A 354 -20.41 3.53 10.60
C GLU A 354 -19.42 4.17 11.60
N GLY A 355 -19.84 5.25 12.26
CA GLY A 355 -19.00 5.97 13.22
C GLY A 355 -17.85 6.76 12.59
N THR A 356 -17.97 7.12 11.31
CA THR A 356 -16.95 7.88 10.57
C THR A 356 -16.73 9.25 11.20
N ALA A 357 -15.47 9.63 11.39
CA ALA A 357 -15.07 10.95 11.85
C ALA A 357 -14.51 11.75 10.66
N PHE A 358 -15.38 12.51 9.99
CA PHE A 358 -14.99 13.41 8.92
C PHE A 358 -14.17 14.58 9.45
N GLN A 359 -13.17 15.00 8.70
CA GLN A 359 -12.26 16.09 9.04
C GLN A 359 -12.27 17.10 7.89
N LEU A 360 -12.76 18.32 8.13
CA LEU A 360 -12.73 19.40 7.14
C LEU A 360 -11.51 20.27 7.38
N PHE A 361 -10.59 20.31 6.42
CA PHE A 361 -9.36 21.08 6.45
C PHE A 361 -9.49 22.31 5.57
N HIS A 362 -9.36 23.49 6.18
CA HIS A 362 -9.32 24.82 5.54
C HIS A 362 -10.14 24.94 4.24
N LEU A 363 -11.48 25.00 4.37
CA LEU A 363 -12.36 25.22 3.22
C LEU A 363 -12.46 26.71 2.89
N ASP A 364 -11.94 27.10 1.73
CA ASP A 364 -11.95 28.48 1.24
C ASP A 364 -13.35 28.93 0.82
N ASP A 365 -13.57 30.26 0.81
CA ASP A 365 -14.83 30.81 0.34
C ASP A 365 -15.02 30.54 -1.17
N GLY A 366 -16.22 30.09 -1.54
CA GLY A 366 -16.55 29.68 -2.91
C GLY A 366 -16.11 28.26 -3.28
N CYS A 367 -15.39 27.56 -2.40
CA CYS A 367 -14.93 26.19 -2.63
C CYS A 367 -15.89 25.13 -2.08
N GLU A 368 -15.71 23.91 -2.59
CA GLU A 368 -16.41 22.71 -2.18
C GLU A 368 -15.40 21.58 -1.96
N ALA A 369 -15.56 20.86 -0.84
CA ALA A 369 -14.79 19.66 -0.53
C ALA A 369 -15.73 18.45 -0.52
N VAL A 370 -15.31 17.37 -1.18
CA VAL A 370 -16.10 16.13 -1.32
C VAL A 370 -15.34 14.96 -0.72
N CYS A 371 -16.03 14.12 0.04
CA CYS A 371 -15.50 12.88 0.59
C CYS A 371 -16.39 11.72 0.19
N GLU A 372 -15.81 10.73 -0.47
CA GLU A 372 -16.47 9.47 -0.81
C GLU A 372 -15.99 8.38 0.16
N VAL A 373 -16.92 7.79 0.91
CA VAL A 373 -16.65 6.64 1.76
C VAL A 373 -16.93 5.37 0.95
N PRO A 374 -15.98 4.43 0.85
CA PRO A 374 -16.17 3.22 0.07
C PRO A 374 -16.93 2.13 0.86
N ALA A 375 -17.60 1.25 0.14
CA ALA A 375 -17.95 -0.10 0.58
C ALA A 375 -16.73 -1.03 0.44
N THR A 376 -16.85 -2.27 0.91
CA THR A 376 -15.75 -3.25 0.88
C THR A 376 -15.32 -3.66 -0.53
N ASP A 377 -16.18 -3.48 -1.54
CA ASP A 377 -15.87 -3.72 -2.96
C ASP A 377 -15.25 -2.48 -3.66
N GLY A 378 -15.04 -1.38 -2.93
CA GLY A 378 -14.49 -0.14 -3.44
C GLY A 378 -15.50 0.84 -4.02
N SER A 379 -16.76 0.44 -4.21
CA SER A 379 -17.83 1.34 -4.66
C SER A 379 -18.16 2.40 -3.61
N THR A 380 -18.59 3.59 -4.01
CA THR A 380 -18.98 4.65 -3.06
C THR A 380 -20.33 4.30 -2.39
N ILE A 381 -20.33 4.10 -1.06
CA ILE A 381 -21.54 3.84 -0.28
C ILE A 381 -22.16 5.12 0.30
N PHE A 382 -21.32 6.14 0.53
CA PHE A 382 -21.74 7.43 1.07
C PHE A 382 -20.85 8.55 0.56
N THR A 383 -21.46 9.68 0.23
CA THR A 383 -20.77 10.90 -0.19
C THR A 383 -21.15 12.02 0.76
N LEU A 384 -20.15 12.70 1.33
CA LEU A 384 -20.32 13.93 2.10
C LEU A 384 -19.73 15.09 1.32
N GLN A 385 -20.46 16.20 1.24
CA GLN A 385 -20.03 17.43 0.59
C GLN A 385 -20.07 18.57 1.59
N ALA A 386 -19.07 19.45 1.55
CA ALA A 386 -19.03 20.67 2.33
C ALA A 386 -18.73 21.85 1.40
N LYS A 387 -19.69 22.76 1.25
CA LYS A 387 -19.58 23.93 0.37
C LYS A 387 -19.63 25.22 1.17
N ARG A 388 -18.70 26.13 0.90
CA ARG A 388 -18.64 27.41 1.60
C ARG A 388 -19.11 28.57 0.71
N THR A 389 -19.91 29.46 1.28
CA THR A 389 -20.29 30.75 0.68
C THR A 389 -20.35 31.82 1.76
N GLY A 390 -19.47 32.81 1.67
CA GLY A 390 -19.17 33.74 2.76
C GLY A 390 -18.72 33.00 4.03
N ASN A 391 -19.45 33.25 5.12
CA ASN A 391 -19.21 32.61 6.41
C ASN A 391 -20.11 31.39 6.67
N THR A 392 -20.81 30.91 5.64
CA THR A 392 -21.71 29.76 5.77
C THR A 392 -21.09 28.55 5.08
N ILE A 393 -21.03 27.42 5.80
CA ILE A 393 -20.69 26.10 5.24
C ILE A 393 -21.95 25.26 5.25
N THR A 394 -22.40 24.83 4.07
CA THR A 394 -23.49 23.86 3.91
C THR A 394 -22.87 22.49 3.73
N VAL A 395 -23.28 21.55 4.58
CA VAL A 395 -22.83 20.17 4.57
C VAL A 395 -24.00 19.27 4.20
N SER A 396 -23.86 18.45 3.16
CA SER A 396 -24.90 17.53 2.69
C SER A 396 -24.34 16.12 2.47
N GLY A 397 -25.07 15.11 2.94
CA GLY A 397 -24.73 13.71 2.79
C GLY A 397 -25.75 12.94 1.95
N GLU A 398 -25.26 12.07 1.05
CA GLU A 398 -26.06 11.15 0.23
C GLU A 398 -25.51 9.72 0.34
N GLY A 399 -26.41 8.74 0.47
CA GLY A 399 -26.06 7.32 0.64
C GLY A 399 -26.25 6.81 2.08
N GLU A 400 -25.52 5.74 2.45
CA GLU A 400 -25.64 5.08 3.74
C GLU A 400 -24.41 5.35 4.64
N ALA A 401 -24.61 6.14 5.71
CA ALA A 401 -23.67 6.29 6.81
C ALA A 401 -24.41 6.46 8.13
N ARG A 402 -23.80 6.04 9.25
CA ARG A 402 -24.44 6.08 10.58
C ARG A 402 -23.49 6.65 11.63
N ASN A 403 -24.05 7.40 12.58
CA ASN A 403 -23.33 7.90 13.76
C ASN A 403 -22.01 8.65 13.45
N TRP A 404 -21.95 9.32 12.29
CA TRP A 404 -20.76 10.06 11.89
C TRP A 404 -20.69 11.44 12.54
N THR A 405 -19.49 12.01 12.56
CA THR A 405 -19.21 13.36 13.06
C THR A 405 -18.37 14.14 12.05
N LEU A 406 -18.41 15.48 12.11
CA LEU A 406 -17.59 16.37 11.30
C LEU A 406 -16.75 17.28 12.18
N CYS A 407 -15.43 17.15 12.15
CA CYS A 407 -14.50 18.06 12.81
C CYS A 407 -14.09 19.19 11.86
N LEU A 408 -14.33 20.44 12.27
CA LEU A 408 -13.85 21.64 11.62
C LEU A 408 -12.43 21.93 12.12
N ARG A 409 -11.42 21.47 11.37
CA ARG A 409 -10.02 21.53 11.81
C ARG A 409 -9.56 22.97 12.01
N ASN A 410 -8.92 23.23 13.15
CA ASN A 410 -8.45 24.55 13.58
C ASN A 410 -9.54 25.64 13.77
N ILE A 411 -10.83 25.31 13.65
CA ILE A 411 -11.93 26.21 13.97
C ILE A 411 -12.35 25.95 15.42
N THR A 412 -12.01 26.86 16.34
CA THR A 412 -12.24 26.67 17.79
C THR A 412 -13.61 27.14 18.26
N GLN A 413 -14.27 28.00 17.49
CA GLN A 413 -15.60 28.53 17.76
C GLN A 413 -16.37 28.69 16.45
N ILE A 414 -17.69 28.55 16.51
CA ILE A 414 -18.61 28.85 15.42
C ILE A 414 -19.76 29.71 15.96
N SER A 415 -20.33 30.55 15.11
CA SER A 415 -21.52 31.34 15.44
C SER A 415 -22.76 30.46 15.67
N GLY A 416 -22.85 29.32 14.97
CA GLY A 416 -23.88 28.31 15.22
C GLY A 416 -23.94 27.21 14.18
N ALA A 417 -24.69 26.16 14.49
CA ALA A 417 -25.01 25.07 13.57
C ALA A 417 -26.53 24.83 13.57
N LYS A 418 -27.14 24.80 12.38
CA LYS A 418 -28.54 24.39 12.19
C LYS A 418 -28.59 22.91 11.82
N CYS A 419 -29.56 22.19 12.36
CA CYS A 419 -29.74 20.74 12.15
C CYS A 419 -28.56 19.88 12.64
N GLY A 420 -27.81 20.35 13.64
CA GLY A 420 -26.74 19.60 14.30
C GLY A 420 -26.43 20.17 15.69
N SER A 421 -25.82 19.35 16.55
CA SER A 421 -25.17 19.83 17.78
C SER A 421 -23.67 19.96 17.55
N TYR A 422 -22.98 20.71 18.41
CA TYR A 422 -21.53 20.87 18.31
C TYR A 422 -20.86 20.96 19.68
N ALA A 423 -19.60 20.52 19.74
CA ALA A 423 -18.76 20.57 20.93
C ALA A 423 -17.30 20.89 20.54
N GLY A 424 -16.54 21.49 21.44
CA GLY A 424 -15.11 21.71 21.22
C GLY A 424 -14.30 20.42 21.36
N SER A 425 -13.20 20.33 20.63
CA SER A 425 -12.15 19.31 20.79
C SER A 425 -10.77 19.94 20.63
N GLU A 426 -9.71 19.19 20.93
CA GLU A 426 -8.32 19.63 20.73
C GLU A 426 -8.00 19.96 19.26
N LEU A 427 -8.73 19.36 18.30
CA LEU A 427 -8.52 19.56 16.86
C LEU A 427 -9.40 20.67 16.25
N GLY A 428 -10.42 21.12 16.98
CA GLY A 428 -11.44 22.06 16.51
C GLY A 428 -12.86 21.65 16.92
N VAL A 429 -13.85 22.41 16.46
CA VAL A 429 -15.27 22.15 16.73
C VAL A 429 -15.70 20.87 16.01
N VAL A 430 -16.31 19.95 16.76
CA VAL A 430 -16.92 18.72 16.24
C VAL A 430 -18.42 18.91 16.19
N VAL A 431 -18.98 18.73 14.99
CA VAL A 431 -20.40 18.83 14.69
C VAL A 431 -20.98 17.42 14.57
N THR A 432 -22.07 17.16 15.28
CA THR A 432 -22.86 15.93 15.19
C THR A 432 -24.17 16.24 14.44
N PRO A 433 -24.38 15.66 13.25
CA PRO A 433 -25.57 15.91 12.45
C PRO A 433 -26.84 15.34 13.11
N GLN A 434 -27.97 16.01 12.92
CA GLN A 434 -29.31 15.50 13.27
C GLN A 434 -30.16 15.15 12.03
N GLY A 435 -29.61 15.34 10.84
CA GLY A 435 -30.22 15.02 9.55
C GLY A 435 -29.16 14.98 8.44
N ASN A 436 -29.60 14.86 7.19
CA ASN A 436 -28.69 14.72 6.04
C ASN A 436 -28.05 16.04 5.60
N GLU A 437 -28.57 17.18 6.08
CA GLU A 437 -28.03 18.50 5.80
C GLU A 437 -27.77 19.25 7.11
N VAL A 438 -26.59 19.87 7.22
CA VAL A 438 -26.19 20.72 8.33
C VAL A 438 -25.65 22.03 7.79
N VAL A 439 -26.10 23.16 8.36
CA VAL A 439 -25.62 24.49 7.97
C VAL A 439 -24.85 25.09 9.14
N ILE A 440 -23.59 25.38 8.91
CA ILE A 440 -22.64 25.91 9.90
C ILE A 440 -22.37 27.38 9.56
N THR A 441 -22.46 28.27 10.54
CA THR A 441 -22.04 29.67 10.41
C THR A 441 -20.77 29.85 11.22
N LEU A 442 -19.68 30.23 10.55
CA LEU A 442 -18.36 30.44 11.13
C LEU A 442 -18.33 31.58 12.16
#